data_AF-W9X6L4-F1
#
_entry.id   AF-W9X6L4-F1
#
_cell.length_a   1.000
_cell.length_b   1.000
_cell.length_c   1.000
_cell.angle_alpha   90.00
_cell.angle_beta   90.00
_cell.angle_gamma   90.00
#
_symmetry.space_group_name_H-M   'P 1'
#
loop_
_entity.id
_entity.type
_entity.pdbx_description
1 polymer ?
#
loop_
_entity_poly.entity_id
_entity_poly.type
_entity_poly.pdbx_seq_one_letter_code
_entity_poly.pdbx_strand_id
1 'polypeptide(L)'
;MRTVTGMYRAVKLDYPLHTTSKMYLSAVANKRVRSRQAGLRGSRGYPTPIKEDTFCSYLCTEQGAVVGRKAIVLIVVIPYACAAVFLIAICFLSDRYNTKGPFLIGTLSVSCIGYIILLSVRSIPVLIFATCLITAGLYPSVILLTSWLGINTCGFTKRGTTWAMAEVFGQCFSIMGTHVYDHPPRFAKGHSIVLGMLLVAIIMATSNIFWMRYQNKRKEAEVERYRSSGELHPHFERSLEDEGDQHLAFRYIL
;
A
#
# COMPACT_ATOMS: atom_id res chain seq x y z
N MET A 1 18.74 -53.37 -41.01
CA MET A 1 18.08 -53.61 -39.70
C MET A 1 16.89 -52.68 -39.63
N ARG A 2 15.71 -53.10 -40.10
CA ARG A 2 14.63 -53.76 -39.33
C ARG A 2 14.09 -52.91 -38.16
N THR A 3 12.79 -52.61 -38.27
CA THR A 3 11.72 -52.52 -37.23
C THR A 3 11.76 -51.33 -36.26
N VAL A 4 10.68 -50.58 -36.02
CA VAL A 4 9.33 -51.06 -35.62
C VAL A 4 8.19 -50.28 -36.28
N THR A 5 7.26 -51.07 -36.82
CA THR A 5 5.92 -50.77 -37.28
C THR A 5 4.94 -50.77 -36.10
N GLY A 6 3.97 -49.85 -36.05
CA GLY A 6 2.65 -50.15 -35.47
C GLY A 6 2.13 -49.21 -34.38
N MET A 7 0.86 -48.82 -34.55
CA MET A 7 -0.01 -48.00 -33.68
C MET A 7 0.30 -46.49 -33.79
N TYR A 8 -0.49 -45.69 -34.50
CA TYR A 8 -1.94 -45.56 -34.38
C TYR A 8 -2.63 -45.39 -35.74
N ARG A 9 -3.72 -46.15 -35.86
CA ARG A 9 -4.75 -46.08 -36.89
C ARG A 9 -5.19 -44.64 -37.13
N ALA A 10 -5.19 -44.25 -38.39
CA ALA A 10 -5.84 -43.06 -38.89
C ALA A 10 -7.33 -43.05 -38.52
N VAL A 11 -7.74 -42.12 -37.67
CA VAL A 11 -9.10 -41.59 -37.70
C VAL A 11 -9.08 -40.49 -38.76
N LYS A 12 -9.53 -40.81 -39.97
CA LYS A 12 -9.88 -39.81 -40.99
C LYS A 12 -11.01 -38.96 -40.40
N LEU A 13 -10.68 -37.74 -39.99
CA LEU A 13 -11.65 -36.66 -39.89
C LEU A 13 -11.49 -35.78 -41.12
N ASP A 14 -12.32 -36.04 -42.12
CA ASP A 14 -12.54 -35.16 -43.26
C ASP A 14 -13.07 -33.82 -42.73
N TYR A 15 -12.21 -32.82 -42.65
CA TYR A 15 -12.63 -31.43 -42.52
C TYR A 15 -12.21 -30.64 -43.76
N PRO A 16 -13.12 -29.87 -44.37
CA PRO A 16 -12.86 -29.15 -45.60
C PRO A 16 -11.87 -28.00 -45.35
N LEU A 17 -10.64 -28.13 -45.86
CA LEU A 17 -9.51 -27.22 -45.70
C LEU A 17 -9.61 -25.89 -46.51
N HIS A 18 -10.75 -25.59 -47.15
CA HIS A 18 -10.88 -24.42 -48.03
C HIS A 18 -11.49 -23.17 -47.37
N THR A 19 -12.02 -23.28 -46.14
CA THR A 19 -12.77 -22.18 -45.48
C THR A 19 -11.95 -21.47 -44.39
N THR A 20 -10.97 -22.16 -43.79
CA THR A 20 -10.23 -21.68 -42.61
C THR A 20 -9.18 -20.61 -42.93
N SER A 21 -8.53 -20.67 -44.10
CA SER A 21 -7.54 -19.66 -44.53
C SER A 21 -8.17 -18.29 -44.80
N LYS A 22 -9.35 -18.26 -45.43
CA LYS A 22 -10.12 -17.02 -45.65
C LYS A 22 -10.68 -16.44 -44.34
N MET A 23 -11.01 -17.28 -43.37
CA MET A 23 -11.48 -16.87 -42.05
C MET A 23 -10.35 -16.28 -41.19
N TYR A 24 -9.13 -16.83 -41.29
CA TYR A 24 -7.96 -16.28 -40.61
C TYR A 24 -7.52 -14.94 -41.21
N LEU A 25 -7.47 -14.83 -42.54
CA LEU A 25 -7.13 -13.57 -43.23
C LEU A 25 -8.17 -12.48 -42.98
N SER A 26 -9.47 -12.81 -42.95
CA SER A 26 -10.52 -11.84 -42.61
C SER A 26 -10.49 -11.44 -41.13
N ALA A 27 -10.16 -12.35 -40.21
CA ALA A 27 -9.99 -12.03 -38.80
C ALA A 27 -8.78 -11.11 -38.53
N VAL A 28 -7.65 -11.32 -39.24
CA VAL A 28 -6.47 -10.45 -39.13
C VAL A 28 -6.72 -9.08 -39.78
N ALA A 29 -7.41 -9.04 -40.93
CA ALA A 29 -7.82 -7.79 -41.56
C ALA A 29 -8.79 -6.99 -40.67
N ASN A 30 -9.74 -7.67 -40.02
CA ASN A 30 -10.71 -7.04 -39.12
C ASN A 30 -10.03 -6.52 -37.83
N LYS A 31 -9.01 -7.21 -37.29
CA LYS A 31 -8.18 -6.66 -36.19
C LYS A 31 -7.42 -5.39 -36.61
N ARG A 32 -6.85 -5.33 -37.82
CA ARG A 32 -6.16 -4.14 -38.34
C ARG A 32 -7.12 -2.96 -38.58
N VAL A 33 -8.30 -3.22 -39.12
CA VAL A 33 -9.34 -2.18 -39.31
C VAL A 33 -9.88 -1.68 -37.97
N ARG A 34 -10.11 -2.55 -36.99
CA ARG A 34 -10.47 -2.14 -35.61
C ARG A 34 -9.38 -1.30 -34.95
N SER A 35 -8.10 -1.61 -35.17
CA SER A 35 -7.00 -0.79 -34.62
C SER A 35 -6.90 0.61 -35.25
N ARG A 36 -7.21 0.75 -36.55
CA ARG A 36 -7.31 2.05 -37.24
C ARG A 36 -8.56 2.84 -36.84
N GLN A 37 -9.71 2.18 -36.67
CA GLN A 37 -10.93 2.84 -36.19
C GLN A 37 -10.86 3.21 -34.70
N ALA A 38 -10.13 2.46 -33.87
CA ALA A 38 -9.86 2.83 -32.48
C ALA A 38 -8.97 4.08 -32.37
N GLY A 39 -8.01 4.24 -33.28
CA GLY A 39 -7.19 5.47 -33.38
C GLY A 39 -7.98 6.71 -33.84
N LEU A 40 -9.01 6.53 -34.67
CA LEU A 40 -9.84 7.63 -35.19
C LEU A 40 -11.08 7.94 -34.33
N ARG A 41 -11.45 7.05 -33.40
CA ARG A 41 -12.48 7.28 -32.37
C ARG A 41 -11.97 8.03 -31.14
N GLY A 42 -10.74 8.55 -31.15
CA GLY A 42 -10.17 9.39 -30.10
C GLY A 42 -10.69 10.83 -30.05
N SER A 43 -11.69 11.20 -30.88
CA SER A 43 -12.17 12.59 -31.01
C SER A 43 -13.67 12.79 -30.77
N ARG A 44 -14.40 11.80 -30.25
CA ARG A 44 -15.80 12.01 -29.81
C ARG A 44 -15.97 11.50 -28.39
N GLY A 45 -16.31 12.42 -27.49
CA GLY A 45 -16.61 12.15 -26.09
C GLY A 45 -17.68 11.08 -25.93
N TYR A 46 -17.28 9.94 -25.38
CA TYR A 46 -18.12 9.05 -24.61
C TYR A 46 -17.35 8.69 -23.33
N PRO A 47 -18.00 8.69 -22.17
CA PRO A 47 -17.35 8.32 -20.92
C PRO A 47 -17.03 6.83 -20.97
N THR A 48 -15.75 6.50 -21.05
CA THR A 48 -15.27 5.14 -20.83
C THR A 48 -15.62 4.73 -19.39
N PRO A 49 -16.00 3.46 -19.12
CA PRO A 49 -16.19 2.98 -17.77
C PRO A 49 -14.79 2.78 -17.17
N ILE A 50 -14.24 3.84 -16.59
CA ILE A 50 -12.92 3.80 -15.95
C ILE A 50 -13.15 3.88 -14.44
N LYS A 51 -13.02 2.76 -13.75
CA LYS A 51 -12.93 2.74 -12.28
C LYS A 51 -11.52 2.41 -11.76
N GLU A 52 -10.53 2.27 -12.64
CA GLU A 52 -9.15 1.93 -12.22
C GLU A 52 -8.07 2.95 -12.64
N ASP A 53 -8.30 3.86 -13.60
CA ASP A 53 -7.31 4.88 -14.01
C ASP A 53 -7.49 6.25 -13.32
N THR A 54 -8.26 6.27 -12.25
CA THR A 54 -8.81 7.49 -11.65
C THR A 54 -7.71 8.45 -11.17
N PHE A 55 -6.66 7.96 -10.51
CA PHE A 55 -5.57 8.81 -9.98
C PHE A 55 -4.62 9.36 -11.06
N CYS A 56 -4.22 8.52 -12.03
CA CYS A 56 -3.40 8.94 -13.18
C CYS A 56 -4.16 9.88 -14.12
N SER A 57 -5.46 9.64 -14.32
CA SER A 57 -6.34 10.52 -15.10
C SER A 57 -6.60 11.84 -14.37
N TYR A 58 -6.59 11.89 -13.03
CA TYR A 58 -6.72 13.15 -12.28
C TYR A 58 -5.49 14.04 -12.35
N LEU A 59 -4.28 13.49 -12.19
CA LEU A 59 -3.06 14.28 -12.46
C LEU A 59 -3.06 14.82 -13.89
N CYS A 60 -3.55 14.04 -14.85
CA CYS A 60 -3.61 14.46 -16.26
C CYS A 60 -4.74 15.47 -16.56
N THR A 61 -5.88 15.40 -15.85
CA THR A 61 -7.05 16.28 -16.07
C THR A 61 -6.91 17.62 -15.36
N GLU A 62 -6.35 17.66 -14.15
CA GLU A 62 -6.05 18.92 -13.43
C GLU A 62 -4.88 19.69 -14.09
N GLN A 63 -3.99 19.01 -14.83
CA GLN A 63 -2.83 19.65 -15.47
C GLN A 63 -3.12 20.30 -16.83
N GLY A 64 -4.34 20.22 -17.37
CA GLY A 64 -4.74 20.92 -18.60
C GLY A 64 -3.90 20.60 -19.84
N ALA A 65 -3.04 19.58 -19.78
CA ALA A 65 -2.13 19.20 -20.84
C ALA A 65 -2.52 17.81 -21.33
N VAL A 66 -2.69 17.67 -22.64
CA VAL A 66 -2.72 16.38 -23.33
C VAL A 66 -1.32 15.77 -23.26
N VAL A 67 -0.94 15.30 -22.07
CA VAL A 67 0.35 14.70 -21.80
C VAL A 67 0.32 13.29 -22.38
N GLY A 68 1.15 13.03 -23.39
CA GLY A 68 1.25 11.69 -23.97
C GLY A 68 1.56 10.63 -22.90
N ARG A 69 1.13 9.37 -23.11
CA ARG A 69 1.33 8.24 -22.17
C ARG A 69 2.74 8.16 -21.56
N LYS A 70 3.78 8.52 -22.32
CA LYS A 70 5.19 8.54 -21.86
C LYS A 70 5.49 9.60 -20.81
N ALA A 71 4.83 10.75 -20.85
CA ALA A 71 5.08 11.81 -19.89
C ALA A 71 4.24 11.65 -18.60
N ILE A 72 3.10 10.95 -18.66
CA ILE A 72 2.34 10.54 -17.46
C ILE A 72 3.20 9.62 -16.58
N VAL A 73 3.82 8.59 -17.17
CA VAL A 73 4.66 7.66 -16.40
C VAL A 73 5.88 8.36 -15.79
N LEU A 74 6.44 9.37 -16.46
CA LEU A 74 7.57 10.14 -15.93
C LEU A 74 7.17 11.00 -14.72
N ILE A 75 6.02 11.66 -14.77
CA ILE A 75 5.50 12.49 -13.67
C ILE A 75 5.24 11.65 -12.42
N VAL A 76 4.81 10.40 -12.60
CA VAL A 76 4.52 9.47 -11.52
C VAL A 76 5.82 8.86 -10.96
N VAL A 77 6.81 8.54 -11.78
CA VAL A 77 8.07 7.92 -11.32
C VAL A 77 8.86 8.83 -10.36
N ILE A 78 8.80 10.16 -10.55
CA ILE A 78 9.53 11.14 -9.71
C ILE A 78 9.17 11.02 -8.21
N PRO A 79 7.89 11.14 -7.80
CA PRO A 79 7.51 11.01 -6.39
C PRO A 79 7.84 9.62 -5.82
N TYR A 80 7.71 8.55 -6.61
CA TYR A 80 8.11 7.21 -6.17
C TYR A 80 9.62 7.07 -5.92
N ALA A 81 10.44 7.65 -6.79
CA ALA A 81 11.90 7.64 -6.62
C ALA A 81 12.31 8.43 -5.37
N CYS A 82 11.71 9.60 -5.15
CA CYS A 82 11.91 10.36 -3.91
C CYS A 82 11.49 9.55 -2.69
N ALA A 83 10.32 8.93 -2.72
CA ALA A 83 9.82 8.12 -1.62
C ALA A 83 10.75 6.94 -1.28
N ALA A 84 11.36 6.28 -2.27
CA ALA A 84 12.30 5.19 -2.02
C ALA A 84 13.55 5.67 -1.24
N VAL A 85 14.07 6.85 -1.55
CA VAL A 85 15.23 7.41 -0.83
C VAL A 85 14.84 7.77 0.61
N PHE A 86 13.72 8.46 0.80
CA PHE A 86 13.23 8.83 2.14
C PHE A 86 12.87 7.60 2.98
N LEU A 87 12.29 6.58 2.36
CA LEU A 87 11.97 5.30 2.97
C LEU A 87 13.22 4.68 3.61
N ILE A 88 14.28 4.51 2.82
CA ILE A 88 15.53 3.90 3.30
C ILE A 88 16.14 4.75 4.42
N ALA A 89 16.18 6.07 4.25
CA ALA A 89 16.75 6.99 5.24
C ALA A 89 16.00 6.92 6.58
N ILE A 90 14.66 6.97 6.56
CA ILE A 90 13.83 6.95 7.76
C ILE A 90 13.87 5.58 8.44
N CYS A 91 13.81 4.48 7.68
CA CYS A 91 13.93 3.13 8.24
C CYS A 91 15.29 2.96 8.95
N PHE A 92 16.38 3.35 8.30
CA PHE A 92 17.72 3.30 8.91
C PHE A 92 17.81 4.17 10.17
N LEU A 93 17.22 5.36 10.14
CA LEU A 93 17.22 6.27 11.28
C LEU A 93 16.41 5.69 12.46
N SER A 94 15.21 5.16 12.18
CA SER A 94 14.36 4.54 13.19
C SER A 94 15.01 3.32 13.83
N ASP A 95 15.70 2.50 13.05
CA ASP A 95 16.43 1.34 13.58
C ASP A 95 17.63 1.79 14.43
N ARG A 96 18.34 2.86 14.04
CA ARG A 96 19.44 3.42 14.84
C ARG A 96 18.98 3.96 16.19
N TYR A 97 17.82 4.61 16.25
CA TYR A 97 17.27 5.16 17.49
C TYR A 97 16.44 4.15 18.29
N ASN A 98 16.25 2.92 17.81
CA ASN A 98 15.43 1.87 18.43
C ASN A 98 14.05 2.37 18.90
N THR A 99 13.50 3.35 18.19
CA THR A 99 12.17 3.91 18.45
C THR A 99 11.46 4.03 17.12
N LYS A 100 10.21 3.57 17.05
CA LYS A 100 9.42 3.49 15.83
C LYS A 100 8.20 4.41 15.89
N GLY A 101 7.56 4.55 17.05
CA GLY A 101 6.37 5.40 17.21
C GLY A 101 6.59 6.89 16.90
N PRO A 102 7.63 7.55 17.44
CA PRO A 102 7.89 8.96 17.12
C PRO A 102 8.19 9.20 15.63
N PHE A 103 8.92 8.28 14.98
CA PHE A 103 9.20 8.35 13.54
C PHE A 103 7.94 8.11 12.71
N LEU A 104 7.06 7.21 13.16
CA LEU A 104 5.75 7.01 12.53
C LEU A 104 4.90 8.29 12.59
N ILE A 105 4.83 8.95 13.74
CA ILE A 105 4.09 10.23 13.87
C ILE A 105 4.71 11.32 13.00
N GLY A 106 6.04 11.42 12.99
CA GLY A 106 6.75 12.40 12.16
C GLY A 106 6.47 12.21 10.68
N THR A 107 6.54 10.98 10.18
CA THR A 107 6.27 10.67 8.76
C THR A 107 4.81 10.90 8.38
N LEU A 108 3.86 10.52 9.23
CA LEU A 108 2.44 10.83 9.01
C LEU A 108 2.17 12.34 9.00
N SER A 109 2.85 13.12 9.86
CA SER A 109 2.72 14.58 9.91
C SER A 109 3.23 15.24 8.63
N VAL A 110 4.34 14.76 8.07
CA VAL A 110 4.86 15.20 6.77
C VAL A 110 3.84 14.93 5.65
N SER A 111 3.21 13.75 5.65
CA SER A 111 2.14 13.42 4.70
C SER A 111 0.93 14.35 4.85
N CYS A 112 0.52 14.68 6.08
CA CYS A 112 -0.56 15.64 6.33
C CYS A 112 -0.26 17.02 5.72
N ILE A 113 0.98 17.51 5.88
CA ILE A 113 1.41 18.79 5.27
C ILE A 113 1.30 18.71 3.74
N GLY A 114 1.72 17.60 3.14
CA GLY A 114 1.60 17.39 1.70
C GLY A 114 0.16 17.43 1.21
N TYR A 115 -0.77 16.79 1.93
CA TYR A 115 -2.20 16.87 1.59
C TYR A 115 -2.76 18.29 1.78
N ILE A 116 -2.38 19.02 2.83
CA ILE A 116 -2.81 20.42 3.03
C ILE A 116 -2.39 21.29 1.85
N ILE A 117 -1.13 21.18 1.39
CA ILE A 117 -0.62 21.91 0.23
C ILE A 117 -1.41 21.53 -1.04
N LEU A 118 -1.72 20.25 -1.21
CA LEU A 118 -2.51 19.74 -2.34
C LEU A 118 -3.92 20.32 -2.38
N LEU A 119 -4.57 20.56 -1.21
CA LEU A 119 -5.88 21.21 -1.14
C LEU A 119 -5.78 22.72 -1.42
N SER A 120 -4.70 23.39 -1.03
CA SER A 120 -4.59 24.86 -1.07
C SER A 120 -4.12 25.42 -2.41
N VAL A 121 -3.19 24.75 -3.10
CA VAL A 121 -2.46 25.33 -4.25
C VAL A 121 -2.89 24.72 -5.59
N ARG A 122 -2.86 25.52 -6.67
CA ARG A 122 -3.29 25.11 -8.03
C ARG A 122 -2.16 25.02 -9.06
N SER A 123 -0.93 25.41 -8.71
CA SER A 123 0.19 25.39 -9.65
C SER A 123 0.75 23.98 -9.81
N ILE A 124 0.88 23.53 -11.05
CA ILE A 124 1.46 22.23 -11.46
C ILE A 124 2.76 21.87 -10.73
N PRO A 125 3.80 22.73 -10.67
CA PRO A 125 5.05 22.37 -9.99
C PRO A 125 4.86 22.11 -8.49
N VAL A 126 3.96 22.84 -7.84
CA VAL A 126 3.68 22.68 -6.41
C VAL A 126 2.88 21.41 -6.14
N LEU A 127 1.99 20.99 -7.05
CA LEU A 127 1.26 19.73 -6.92
C LEU A 127 2.20 18.50 -7.04
N ILE A 128 3.20 18.57 -7.90
CA ILE A 128 4.24 17.53 -8.02
C ILE A 128 5.04 17.48 -6.72
N PHE A 129 5.47 18.62 -6.21
CA PHE A 129 6.17 18.71 -4.93
C PHE A 129 5.33 18.17 -3.76
N ALA A 130 4.06 18.56 -3.68
CA ALA A 130 3.14 18.07 -2.65
C ALA A 130 2.98 16.55 -2.71
N THR A 131 2.88 15.99 -3.93
CA THR A 131 2.79 14.52 -4.14
C THR A 131 4.08 13.82 -3.73
N CYS A 132 5.24 14.42 -4.01
CA CYS A 132 6.54 13.92 -3.52
C CYS A 132 6.58 13.90 -1.99
N LEU A 133 6.06 14.95 -1.34
CA LEU A 133 6.01 15.03 0.12
C LEU A 133 5.07 14.00 0.75
N ILE A 134 3.88 13.81 0.16
CA ILE A 134 2.91 12.79 0.59
C ILE A 134 3.54 11.40 0.50
N THR A 135 4.11 11.06 -0.65
CA THR A 135 4.70 9.73 -0.86
C THR A 135 5.93 9.51 0.02
N ALA A 136 6.79 10.53 0.19
CA ALA A 136 7.95 10.47 1.08
C ALA A 136 7.61 10.18 2.55
N GLY A 137 6.45 10.61 3.05
CA GLY A 137 5.98 10.27 4.39
C GLY A 137 5.19 8.96 4.45
N LEU A 138 4.29 8.73 3.49
CA LEU A 138 3.32 7.64 3.55
C LEU A 138 4.00 6.26 3.40
N TYR A 139 4.96 6.11 2.48
CA TYR A 139 5.65 4.83 2.27
C TYR A 139 6.43 4.37 3.52
N PRO A 140 7.32 5.18 4.12
CA PRO A 140 7.97 4.79 5.36
C PRO A 140 7.01 4.56 6.51
N SER A 141 5.89 5.28 6.59
CA SER A 141 4.90 5.06 7.66
C SER A 141 4.34 3.62 7.65
N VAL A 142 4.10 3.04 6.47
CA VAL A 142 3.62 1.65 6.35
C VAL A 142 4.68 0.69 6.86
N ILE A 143 5.92 0.80 6.40
CA ILE A 143 7.01 -0.10 6.82
C ILE A 143 7.27 0.01 8.33
N LEU A 144 7.30 1.22 8.87
CA LEU A 144 7.45 1.45 10.31
C LEU A 144 6.31 0.80 11.10
N LEU A 145 5.06 0.95 10.66
CA LEU A 145 3.90 0.34 11.32
C LEU A 145 3.98 -1.19 11.32
N THR A 146 4.33 -1.80 10.18
CA THR A 146 4.46 -3.26 10.07
C THR A 146 5.52 -3.81 11.03
N SER A 147 6.69 -3.15 11.05
CA SER A 147 7.81 -3.52 11.92
C SER A 147 7.46 -3.32 13.40
N TRP A 148 6.80 -2.21 13.72
CA TRP A 148 6.40 -1.88 15.09
C TRP A 148 5.35 -2.85 15.65
N LEU A 149 4.36 -3.23 14.82
CA LEU A 149 3.35 -4.23 15.19
C LEU A 149 3.97 -5.60 15.42
N GLY A 150 4.91 -5.99 14.54
CA GLY A 150 5.63 -7.25 14.63
C GLY A 150 6.41 -7.38 15.94
N ILE A 151 7.19 -6.37 16.29
CA ILE A 151 8.05 -6.44 17.49
C ILE A 151 7.23 -6.33 18.79
N ASN A 152 6.10 -5.62 18.77
CA ASN A 152 5.24 -5.45 19.94
C ASN A 152 4.22 -6.58 20.17
N THR A 153 4.23 -7.63 19.35
CA THR A 153 3.38 -8.80 19.54
C THR A 153 4.23 -10.02 19.88
N CYS A 154 4.01 -10.58 21.06
CA CYS A 154 4.68 -11.81 21.50
C CYS A 154 3.93 -13.06 21.02
N GLY A 155 4.67 -14.13 20.72
CA GLY A 155 4.15 -15.38 20.17
C GLY A 155 3.93 -15.35 18.65
N PHE A 156 4.36 -16.41 17.97
CA PHE A 156 4.28 -16.51 16.51
C PHE A 156 2.84 -16.47 15.99
N THR A 157 1.95 -17.28 16.58
CA THR A 157 0.54 -17.39 16.19
C THR A 157 -0.21 -16.08 16.39
N LYS A 158 0.02 -15.40 17.51
CA LYS A 158 -0.60 -14.10 17.82
C LYS A 158 -0.10 -13.03 16.85
N ARG A 159 1.20 -12.93 16.63
CA ARG A 159 1.80 -11.98 15.67
C ARG A 159 1.26 -12.16 14.25
N GLY A 160 1.19 -13.39 13.78
CA GLY A 160 0.61 -13.71 12.47
C GLY A 160 -0.86 -13.30 12.37
N THR A 161 -1.66 -13.60 13.39
CA THR A 161 -3.09 -13.25 13.42
C THR A 161 -3.30 -11.74 13.47
N THR A 162 -2.54 -11.02 14.31
CA THR A 162 -2.61 -9.56 14.40
C THR A 162 -2.26 -8.88 13.08
N TRP A 163 -1.22 -9.37 12.39
CA TRP A 163 -0.85 -8.86 11.06
C TRP A 163 -1.93 -9.17 10.00
N ALA A 164 -2.46 -10.39 9.99
CA ALA A 164 -3.53 -10.78 9.06
C ALA A 164 -4.79 -9.92 9.26
N MET A 165 -5.19 -9.67 10.51
CA MET A 165 -6.32 -8.78 10.81
C MET A 165 -6.07 -7.35 10.31
N ALA A 166 -4.86 -6.82 10.53
CA ALA A 166 -4.50 -5.47 10.07
C ALA A 166 -4.62 -5.34 8.53
N GLU A 167 -4.15 -6.35 7.79
CA GLU A 167 -4.26 -6.38 6.33
C GLU A 167 -5.71 -6.48 5.85
N VAL A 168 -6.56 -7.29 6.50
CA VAL A 168 -7.99 -7.37 6.16
C VAL A 168 -8.66 -6.00 6.28
N PHE A 169 -8.42 -5.28 7.38
CA PHE A 169 -8.93 -3.91 7.51
C PHE A 169 -8.32 -2.97 6.46
N GLY A 170 -7.02 -3.10 6.16
CA GLY A 170 -6.34 -2.34 5.12
C GLY A 170 -7.00 -2.49 3.74
N GLN A 171 -7.33 -3.72 3.35
CA GLN A 171 -8.02 -3.99 2.08
C GLN A 171 -9.45 -3.44 2.06
N CYS A 172 -10.18 -3.50 3.19
CA CYS A 172 -11.50 -2.87 3.32
C CYS A 172 -11.44 -1.35 3.11
N PHE A 173 -10.45 -0.67 3.69
CA PHE A 173 -10.23 0.77 3.47
C PHE A 173 -9.82 1.09 2.04
N SER A 174 -9.05 0.22 1.39
CA SER A 174 -8.67 0.36 -0.02
C SER A 174 -9.92 0.36 -0.93
N ILE A 175 -10.83 -0.59 -0.72
CA ILE A 175 -12.11 -0.66 -1.45
C ILE A 175 -12.94 0.60 -1.19
N MET A 176 -13.08 1.01 0.08
CA MET A 176 -13.79 2.24 0.43
C MET A 176 -13.18 3.47 -0.24
N GLY A 177 -11.86 3.55 -0.33
CA GLY A 177 -11.13 4.64 -0.97
C GLY A 177 -11.52 4.85 -2.43
N THR A 178 -11.79 3.77 -3.18
CA THR A 178 -12.22 3.88 -4.59
C THR A 178 -13.56 4.60 -4.77
N HIS A 179 -14.42 4.54 -3.76
CA HIS A 179 -15.76 5.16 -3.75
C HIS A 179 -15.78 6.57 -3.16
N VAL A 180 -14.66 7.06 -2.65
CA VAL A 180 -14.58 8.38 -2.02
C VAL A 180 -14.31 9.48 -3.07
N TYR A 181 -13.73 9.11 -4.21
CA TYR A 181 -13.36 10.02 -5.30
C TYR A 181 -14.49 10.19 -6.34
N ASP A 182 -15.62 10.74 -5.92
CA ASP A 182 -16.83 10.84 -6.77
C ASP A 182 -16.97 12.17 -7.54
N HIS A 183 -16.36 13.25 -7.07
CA HIS A 183 -16.63 14.62 -7.55
C HIS A 183 -15.41 15.27 -8.24
N PRO A 184 -15.29 15.16 -9.58
CA PRO A 184 -14.32 15.94 -10.37
C PRO A 184 -14.61 17.44 -10.37
N PRO A 185 -13.61 18.29 -10.67
CA PRO A 185 -12.22 17.98 -11.04
C PRO A 185 -11.23 17.91 -9.86
N ARG A 186 -11.60 18.48 -8.71
CA ARG A 186 -10.65 18.79 -7.61
C ARG A 186 -10.58 17.75 -6.49
N PHE A 187 -11.51 16.80 -6.44
CA PHE A 187 -11.57 15.74 -5.42
C PHE A 187 -11.37 16.19 -3.97
N ALA A 188 -11.77 17.43 -3.66
CA ALA A 188 -11.48 18.04 -2.36
C ALA A 188 -12.08 17.22 -1.21
N LYS A 189 -13.25 16.60 -1.43
CA LYS A 189 -13.89 15.66 -0.50
C LYS A 189 -13.02 14.43 -0.23
N GLY A 190 -12.41 13.85 -1.27
CA GLY A 190 -11.57 12.68 -1.09
C GLY A 190 -10.26 13.01 -0.37
N HIS A 191 -9.61 14.10 -0.79
CA HIS A 191 -8.38 14.55 -0.12
C HIS A 191 -8.61 14.96 1.33
N SER A 192 -9.74 15.58 1.67
CA SER A 192 -10.07 15.93 3.06
C SER A 192 -10.39 14.71 3.92
N ILE A 193 -11.07 13.69 3.37
CA ILE A 193 -11.33 12.43 4.08
C ILE A 193 -10.01 11.72 4.39
N VAL A 194 -9.11 11.60 3.40
CA VAL A 194 -7.79 10.97 3.60
C VAL A 194 -6.97 11.74 4.64
N LEU A 195 -6.97 13.07 4.58
CA LEU A 195 -6.32 13.90 5.60
C LEU A 195 -6.90 13.65 6.99
N GLY A 196 -8.23 13.55 7.11
CA GLY A 196 -8.90 13.21 8.36
C GLY A 196 -8.48 11.83 8.90
N MET A 197 -8.40 10.82 8.03
CA MET A 197 -7.93 9.48 8.39
C MET A 197 -6.47 9.49 8.86
N LEU A 198 -5.60 10.28 8.22
CA LEU A 198 -4.20 10.44 8.66
C LEU A 198 -4.11 11.08 10.05
N LEU A 199 -4.93 12.09 10.34
CA LEU A 199 -4.98 12.70 11.67
C LEU A 199 -5.46 11.70 12.73
N VAL A 200 -6.50 10.91 12.42
CA VAL A 200 -6.96 9.82 13.29
C VAL A 200 -5.85 8.80 13.51
N ALA A 201 -5.09 8.44 12.47
CA ALA A 201 -3.95 7.54 12.59
C ALA A 201 -2.85 8.11 13.51
N ILE A 202 -2.57 9.43 13.43
CA ILE A 202 -1.62 10.10 14.34
C ILE A 202 -2.12 10.03 15.79
N ILE A 203 -3.40 10.31 16.03
CA ILE A 203 -4.00 10.23 17.38
C ILE A 203 -3.93 8.81 17.91
N MET A 204 -4.26 7.82 17.08
CA MET A 204 -4.20 6.40 17.45
C MET A 204 -2.78 5.95 17.77
N ALA A 205 -1.81 6.31 16.92
CA ALA A 205 -0.40 6.01 17.12
C ALA A 205 0.13 6.66 18.41
N THR A 206 -0.22 7.92 18.66
CA THR A 206 0.14 8.64 19.87
C THR A 206 -0.45 7.98 21.12
N SER A 207 -1.74 7.62 21.07
CA SER A 207 -2.43 6.91 22.16
C SER A 207 -1.78 5.55 22.42
N ASN A 208 -1.38 4.84 21.38
CA ASN A 208 -0.69 3.55 21.49
C ASN A 208 0.69 3.71 22.16
N ILE A 209 1.46 4.76 21.84
CA ILE A 209 2.73 5.06 22.53
C ILE A 209 2.48 5.32 24.02
N PHE A 210 1.47 6.12 24.37
CA PHE A 210 1.14 6.38 25.77
C PHE A 210 0.71 5.12 26.51
N TRP A 211 -0.08 4.26 25.86
CA TRP A 211 -0.48 2.98 26.41
C TRP A 211 0.72 2.06 26.65
N MET A 212 1.61 1.90 25.66
CA MET A 212 2.83 1.10 25.80
C MET A 212 3.76 1.64 26.90
N ARG A 213 3.89 2.97 27.02
CA ARG A 213 4.62 3.62 28.12
C ARG A 213 4.02 3.29 29.47
N TYR A 214 2.70 3.35 29.60
CA TYR A 214 2.00 3.02 30.82
C TYR A 214 2.20 1.54 31.20
N GLN A 215 2.07 0.62 30.23
CA GLN A 215 2.29 -0.81 30.46
C GLN A 215 3.74 -1.12 30.86
N ASN A 216 4.73 -0.50 30.19
CA ASN A 216 6.14 -0.66 30.54
C ASN A 216 6.42 -0.16 31.96
N LYS A 217 5.88 0.99 32.38
CA LYS A 217 6.02 1.50 33.75
C LYS A 217 5.36 0.59 34.79
N ARG A 218 4.19 0.03 34.49
CA ARG A 218 3.50 -0.91 35.37
C ARG A 218 4.31 -2.18 35.58
N LYS A 219 4.86 -2.74 34.50
CA LYS A 219 5.75 -3.91 34.56
C LYS A 219 7.04 -3.63 35.32
N GLU A 220 7.63 -2.45 35.14
CA GLU A 220 8.85 -2.05 35.86
C GLU A 220 8.60 -1.96 37.37
N ALA A 221 7.47 -1.39 37.79
CA ALA A 221 7.07 -1.35 39.20
C ALA A 221 6.81 -2.76 39.77
N GLU A 222 6.27 -3.67 38.97
CA GLU A 222 6.04 -5.06 39.38
C GLU A 222 7.37 -5.81 39.52
N VAL A 223 8.27 -5.71 38.54
CA VAL A 223 9.63 -6.28 38.63
C VAL A 223 10.37 -5.78 39.88
N GLU A 224 10.26 -4.50 40.20
CA GLU A 224 10.92 -3.94 41.39
C GLU A 224 10.31 -4.48 42.70
N ARG A 225 8.99 -4.70 42.76
CA ARG A 225 8.34 -5.33 43.91
C ARG A 225 8.88 -6.75 44.16
N TYR A 226 8.93 -7.58 43.14
CA TYR A 226 9.45 -8.96 43.26
C TYR A 226 10.95 -8.99 43.57
N ARG A 227 11.74 -8.05 43.00
CA ARG A 227 13.14 -7.88 43.36
C ARG A 227 13.30 -7.53 44.85
N SER A 228 12.43 -6.68 45.39
CA SER A 228 12.48 -6.26 46.80
C SER A 228 11.96 -7.31 47.79
N SER A 229 11.03 -8.17 47.39
CA SER A 229 10.52 -9.27 48.23
C SER A 229 11.43 -10.51 48.21
N GLY A 230 12.35 -10.61 47.26
CA GLY A 230 13.20 -11.79 47.07
C GLY A 230 12.45 -13.01 46.54
N GLU A 231 11.18 -12.84 46.16
CA GLU A 231 10.34 -13.90 45.59
C GLU A 231 10.47 -13.91 44.06
N LEU A 232 10.66 -15.10 43.47
CA LEU A 232 10.50 -15.25 42.02
C LEU A 232 9.02 -15.12 41.66
N HIS A 233 8.71 -14.30 40.66
CA HIS A 233 7.35 -14.22 40.13
C HIS A 233 6.94 -15.61 39.60
N PRO A 234 5.74 -16.15 39.93
CA PRO A 234 5.27 -17.45 39.44
C PRO A 234 5.28 -17.62 37.91
N HIS A 235 5.39 -16.51 37.19
CA HIS A 235 5.42 -16.40 35.74
C HIS A 235 6.84 -16.48 35.12
N PHE A 236 7.90 -16.52 35.91
CA PHE A 236 9.29 -16.59 35.40
C PHE A 236 9.73 -17.99 34.95
N GLU A 237 9.05 -19.04 35.44
CA GLU A 237 9.34 -20.43 35.07
C GLU A 237 8.73 -20.82 33.71
N ARG A 238 7.75 -20.05 33.21
CA ARG A 238 7.06 -20.34 31.94
C ARG A 238 7.77 -19.66 30.77
N SER A 239 7.76 -20.32 29.62
CA SER A 239 8.36 -19.77 28.41
C SER A 239 7.63 -18.49 27.99
N LEU A 240 8.37 -17.52 27.44
CA LEU A 240 7.83 -16.30 26.83
C LEU A 240 6.71 -16.59 25.81
N GLU A 241 6.73 -17.76 25.19
CA GLU A 241 5.71 -18.21 24.23
C GLU A 241 4.36 -18.56 24.88
N ASP A 242 4.36 -19.04 26.13
CA ASP A 242 3.14 -19.47 26.83
C ASP A 242 2.36 -18.29 27.44
N GLU A 243 3.08 -17.27 27.93
CA GLU A 243 2.47 -16.10 28.58
C GLU A 243 2.42 -14.86 27.67
N GLY A 244 3.22 -14.85 26.61
CA GLY A 244 3.23 -13.80 25.62
C GLY A 244 3.49 -12.40 26.20
N ASP A 245 2.49 -11.52 26.04
CA ASP A 245 2.54 -10.13 26.47
C ASP A 245 2.50 -9.95 27.99
N GLN A 246 2.03 -10.95 28.75
CA GLN A 246 1.93 -10.87 30.21
C GLN A 246 3.26 -11.11 30.91
N HIS A 247 4.22 -11.74 30.23
CA HIS A 247 5.52 -12.03 30.79
C HIS A 247 6.28 -10.73 31.15
N LEU A 248 6.89 -10.69 32.33
CA LEU A 248 7.55 -9.48 32.86
C LEU A 248 8.80 -9.09 32.07
N ALA A 249 9.49 -10.06 31.47
CA ALA A 249 10.64 -9.78 30.60
C ALA A 249 10.27 -9.13 29.26
N PHE A 250 9.00 -9.20 28.83
CA PHE A 250 8.56 -8.59 27.58
C PHE A 250 8.34 -7.08 27.74
N ARG A 251 9.12 -6.27 27.01
CA ARG A 251 9.01 -4.81 26.98
C ARG A 251 8.52 -4.33 25.63
N TYR A 252 7.55 -3.43 25.64
CA TYR A 252 7.06 -2.79 24.42
C TYR A 252 8.11 -1.79 23.90
N ILE A 253 8.38 -1.82 22.60
CA ILE A 253 9.22 -0.82 21.92
C ILE A 253 8.33 0.36 21.55
N LEU A 254 8.79 1.56 21.86
CA LEU A 254 8.06 2.81 21.63
C LEU A 254 8.12 3.28 20.19
#